data_AF-A0A8T2NP12-F1
#
_entry.id   AF-A0A8T2NP12-F1
#
_cell.length_a   1.000
_cell.length_b   1.000
_cell.length_c   1.000
_cell.angle_alpha   90.00
_cell.angle_beta   90.00
_cell.angle_gamma   90.00
#
_symmetry.space_group_name_H-M   'P 1'
#
loop_
_entity.id
_entity.type
_entity.pdbx_description
1 polymer ?
#
loop_
_entity_poly.entity_id
_entity_poly.type
_entity_poly.pdbx_seq_one_letter_code
_entity_poly.pdbx_strand_id
1 'polypeptide(L)'
;MAVYEVYAHPALLRYKTSICTKATLFIFIVLCLTYIPPLLVAYRSQGFWLKRSTYEEQPNVRFQYQILLIAATSTNGDYVAWSTFPNFNTLQGSNLRIPSVSVREDDHNKDGKFDRLNLRLDLPLRAEEQIYSVQMLLTFSYQIFRMSTVLMQTLLYVQHSSSVPGSQLYLNGDLRLQQRVPLGHRGVDTTYNVPVIDGSSPFASTYDLVNIMGSYQERNLTTVLSTPGPVWTVGRAAGTPFQMSAVINYPVEVIRYPLQLCILLVFPSMPRCRLTGPALVTLVLLQGVTVVLLFGWYGHLLPAKAPPTQGKVHVLLLSSWRSGSSFLGQVFSQHPDVFYLMEPAWHVWTTLRQPGAWALRMAVRDLIRSVFQCDLSVMESYTPAQRNVSHLFMWSHSRALCSPPACPLTPRNEFSNETECKKRCDARGLQGAEEACHSYSHVVLKEVRFFDLAPLYSLLRDPTLDLRIIHLVRDPRAVARSRDQSAKALMRDNGVVLERGDAQIGDPQYRVLQEVCRSHVRIHETAELKPPDFLRGRYRMVRYEDVVRNPLAEIQAMYDFVGLGMSEQMMDWIYRVTHGKGKGTRKEAFQITSRNAADVSQAWRTSLPFDKVRRIQEVCKGAMALLGYRL
;
A
#
# COMPACT_ATOMS: atom_id res chain seq x y z
N MET A 1 42.84 -49.33 -62.50
CA MET A 1 42.17 -49.92 -61.34
C MET A 1 43.25 -50.24 -60.31
N ALA A 2 43.36 -49.47 -59.24
CA ALA A 2 44.22 -49.84 -58.12
C ALA A 2 43.43 -50.79 -57.21
N VAL A 3 43.98 -51.98 -56.94
CA VAL A 3 43.26 -53.08 -56.25
C VAL A 3 43.66 -53.20 -54.77
N TYR A 4 44.79 -52.62 -54.35
CA TYR A 4 45.28 -52.75 -52.97
C TYR A 4 45.77 -51.42 -52.41
N GLU A 5 45.26 -51.06 -51.23
CA GLU A 5 45.72 -49.94 -50.41
C GLU A 5 46.89 -50.42 -49.54
N VAL A 6 48.10 -49.98 -49.87
CA VAL A 6 49.34 -50.48 -49.24
C VAL A 6 49.64 -49.77 -47.91
N TYR A 7 49.11 -48.57 -47.71
CA TYR A 7 49.33 -47.78 -46.50
C TYR A 7 48.27 -46.69 -46.37
N ALA A 8 47.63 -46.62 -45.21
CA ALA A 8 46.68 -45.57 -44.85
C ALA A 8 46.92 -45.14 -43.40
N HIS A 9 47.01 -43.83 -43.16
CA HIS A 9 47.04 -43.29 -41.80
C HIS A 9 45.97 -42.20 -41.64
N PRO A 10 45.24 -42.17 -40.50
CA PRO A 10 44.28 -41.10 -40.25
C PRO A 10 45.02 -39.80 -39.91
N ALA A 11 44.81 -38.76 -40.71
CA ALA A 11 45.31 -37.41 -40.41
C ALA A 11 44.33 -36.70 -39.46
N LEU A 12 44.78 -36.41 -38.23
CA LEU A 12 43.98 -35.70 -37.24
C LEU A 12 44.10 -34.18 -37.44
N LEU A 13 43.21 -33.61 -38.25
CA LEU A 13 43.13 -32.16 -38.47
C LEU A 13 42.42 -31.49 -37.28
N ARG A 14 43.17 -30.71 -36.48
CA ARG A 14 42.63 -29.88 -35.39
C ARG A 14 42.46 -28.45 -35.84
N TYR A 15 41.21 -28.04 -36.06
CA TYR A 15 40.86 -26.65 -36.35
C TYR A 15 40.81 -25.83 -35.06
N LYS A 16 41.62 -24.78 -34.97
CA LYS A 16 41.63 -23.82 -33.84
C LYS A 16 41.10 -22.48 -34.31
N THR A 17 40.23 -21.86 -33.52
CA THR A 17 39.63 -20.55 -33.82
C THR A 17 40.16 -19.51 -32.83
N SER A 18 40.32 -18.26 -33.27
CA SER A 18 40.67 -17.14 -32.38
C SER A 18 39.40 -16.48 -31.83
N ILE A 19 39.54 -15.71 -30.74
CA ILE A 19 38.43 -15.15 -29.95
C ILE A 19 37.47 -14.30 -30.81
N CYS A 20 37.96 -13.61 -31.84
CA CYS A 20 37.20 -12.69 -32.68
C CYS A 20 36.87 -13.28 -34.08
N THR A 21 36.36 -14.52 -34.15
CA THR A 21 35.94 -15.15 -35.41
C THR A 21 34.44 -15.41 -35.45
N LYS A 22 33.88 -15.55 -36.65
CA LYS A 22 32.48 -15.95 -36.83
C LYS A 22 32.17 -17.30 -36.15
N ALA A 23 33.17 -18.19 -36.09
CA ALA A 23 33.05 -19.49 -35.43
C ALA A 23 32.99 -19.40 -33.90
N THR A 24 33.82 -18.55 -33.26
CA THR A 24 33.71 -18.30 -31.81
C THR A 24 32.42 -17.58 -31.44
N LEU A 25 31.96 -16.63 -32.27
CA LEU A 25 30.67 -15.99 -32.09
C LEU A 25 29.51 -17.00 -32.17
N PHE A 26 29.56 -17.92 -33.13
CA PHE A 26 28.56 -18.98 -33.25
C PHE A 26 28.54 -19.89 -32.01
N ILE A 27 29.72 -20.33 -31.53
CA ILE A 27 29.82 -21.14 -30.31
C ILE A 27 29.28 -20.38 -29.09
N PHE A 28 29.59 -19.09 -28.98
CA PHE A 28 29.07 -18.24 -27.90
C PHE A 28 27.55 -18.13 -27.94
N ILE A 29 26.97 -17.90 -29.12
CA ILE A 29 25.50 -17.85 -29.31
C ILE A 29 24.86 -19.19 -28.93
N VAL A 30 25.44 -20.32 -29.36
CA VAL A 30 24.94 -21.65 -29.00
C VAL A 30 25.02 -21.88 -27.49
N LEU A 31 26.11 -21.47 -26.83
CA LEU A 31 26.24 -21.52 -25.37
C LEU A 31 25.15 -20.68 -24.69
N CYS A 32 24.95 -19.43 -25.12
CA CYS A 32 23.90 -18.56 -24.58
C CYS A 32 22.51 -19.17 -24.77
N LEU A 33 22.20 -19.70 -25.95
CA LEU A 33 20.90 -20.33 -26.24
C LEU A 33 20.70 -21.66 -25.51
N THR A 34 21.77 -22.36 -25.15
CA THR A 34 21.69 -23.63 -24.41
C THR A 34 21.41 -23.38 -22.93
N TYR A 35 21.98 -22.34 -22.32
CA TYR A 35 21.90 -22.12 -20.87
C TYR A 35 20.91 -21.04 -20.44
N ILE A 36 20.75 -19.95 -21.20
CA ILE A 36 19.92 -18.80 -20.79
C ILE A 36 18.42 -19.12 -20.85
N PRO A 37 17.86 -19.70 -21.93
CA PRO A 37 16.42 -19.96 -22.00
C PRO A 37 15.91 -20.94 -20.93
N PRO A 38 16.57 -22.08 -20.64
CA PRO A 38 16.14 -22.95 -19.55
C PRO A 38 16.21 -22.26 -18.18
N LEU A 39 17.25 -21.45 -17.93
CA LEU A 39 17.37 -20.68 -16.69
C LEU A 39 16.24 -19.65 -16.54
N LEU A 40 15.87 -18.97 -17.63
CA LEU A 40 14.81 -17.97 -17.64
C LEU A 40 13.43 -18.60 -17.46
N VAL A 41 13.20 -19.76 -18.08
CA VAL A 41 12.00 -20.59 -17.86
C VAL A 41 11.93 -21.07 -16.41
N ALA A 42 13.03 -21.57 -15.83
CA ALA A 42 13.08 -21.99 -14.44
C ALA A 42 12.83 -20.82 -13.47
N TYR A 43 13.40 -19.65 -13.72
CA TYR A 43 13.21 -18.45 -12.88
C TYR A 43 11.79 -17.87 -12.97
N ARG A 44 11.16 -17.92 -14.15
CA ARG A 44 9.81 -17.37 -14.37
C ARG A 44 8.69 -18.36 -14.07
N SER A 45 8.95 -19.66 -14.15
CA SER A 45 7.99 -20.67 -13.73
C SER A 45 7.84 -20.63 -12.19
N GLN A 46 6.61 -20.46 -11.71
CA GLN A 46 6.30 -20.26 -10.29
C GLN A 46 6.52 -21.51 -9.41
N GLY A 47 7.05 -22.61 -9.97
CA GLY A 47 7.24 -23.89 -9.27
C GLY A 47 8.67 -24.45 -9.27
N PHE A 48 9.55 -24.03 -10.20
CA PHE A 48 10.91 -24.57 -10.28
C PHE A 48 11.93 -23.77 -9.47
N TRP A 49 11.70 -22.46 -9.27
CA TRP A 49 12.60 -21.61 -8.49
C TRP A 49 11.99 -21.24 -7.14
N LEU A 50 12.44 -21.92 -6.07
CA LEU A 50 12.02 -21.59 -4.72
C LEU A 50 12.56 -20.20 -4.33
N LYS A 51 11.67 -19.23 -4.08
CA LYS A 51 12.05 -17.84 -3.77
C LYS A 51 12.22 -17.58 -2.27
N ARG A 52 11.59 -18.39 -1.43
CA ARG A 52 11.59 -18.30 0.02
C ARG A 52 11.74 -19.69 0.61
N SER A 53 12.49 -19.79 1.70
CA SER A 53 12.62 -21.02 2.46
C SER A 53 12.46 -20.73 3.95
N THR A 54 12.34 -21.80 4.71
CA THR A 54 12.19 -21.77 6.16
C THR A 54 13.26 -22.63 6.81
N TYR A 55 13.72 -22.23 7.99
CA TYR A 55 14.50 -23.08 8.86
C TYR A 55 13.97 -23.00 10.28
N GLU A 56 14.26 -24.03 11.05
CA GLU A 56 13.90 -24.11 12.46
C GLU A 56 15.10 -23.69 13.33
N GLU A 57 14.86 -22.86 14.33
CA GLU A 57 15.87 -22.46 15.31
C GLU A 57 15.22 -22.23 16.67
N GLN A 58 15.88 -22.73 17.72
CA GLN A 58 15.52 -22.39 19.09
C GLN A 58 16.14 -21.04 19.46
N PRO A 59 15.32 -20.03 19.79
CA PRO A 59 15.81 -18.73 20.20
C PRO A 59 16.49 -18.78 21.57
N ASN A 60 17.50 -17.92 21.77
CA ASN A 60 18.02 -17.63 23.10
C ASN A 60 17.21 -16.48 23.70
N VAL A 61 16.29 -16.83 24.60
CA VAL A 61 15.39 -15.90 25.28
C VAL A 61 15.83 -15.74 26.73
N ARG A 62 15.85 -14.50 27.21
CA ARG A 62 16.05 -14.20 28.64
C ARG A 62 15.04 -13.18 29.11
N PHE A 63 14.37 -13.48 30.21
CA PHE A 63 13.51 -12.51 30.87
C PHE A 63 14.34 -11.38 31.46
N GLN A 64 13.98 -10.12 31.16
CA GLN A 64 14.76 -8.96 31.62
C GLN A 64 14.40 -8.49 33.03
N TYR A 65 13.56 -9.25 33.75
CA TYR A 65 13.01 -8.85 35.05
C TYR A 65 12.28 -7.51 35.00
N GLN A 66 11.68 -7.17 33.87
CA GLN A 66 10.86 -5.98 33.72
C GLN A 66 9.39 -6.37 33.62
N ILE A 67 8.59 -5.86 34.55
CA ILE A 67 7.16 -6.15 34.68
C ILE A 67 6.43 -4.82 34.81
N LEU A 68 5.32 -4.67 34.10
CA LEU A 68 4.33 -3.62 34.35
C LEU A 68 2.97 -4.28 34.48
N LEU A 69 2.32 -4.09 35.62
CA LEU A 69 1.05 -4.69 36.00
C LEU A 69 0.03 -3.59 36.30
N ILE A 70 -1.16 -3.72 35.71
CA ILE A 70 -2.35 -2.94 36.04
C ILE A 70 -3.48 -3.93 36.26
N ALA A 71 -4.17 -3.82 37.39
CA ALA A 71 -5.31 -4.67 37.72
C ALA A 71 -6.50 -3.82 38.14
N ALA A 72 -7.64 -3.98 37.47
CA ALA A 72 -8.85 -3.22 37.78
C ALA A 72 -9.54 -3.81 39.00
N THR A 73 -9.81 -2.95 39.99
CA THR A 73 -10.42 -3.35 41.26
C THR A 73 -11.93 -3.15 41.32
N SER A 74 -12.47 -2.39 40.38
CA SER A 74 -13.89 -2.02 40.30
C SER A 74 -14.34 -1.93 38.85
N THR A 75 -15.63 -2.15 38.61
CA THR A 75 -16.26 -1.90 37.30
C THR A 75 -16.35 -0.41 36.97
N ASN A 76 -16.15 0.47 37.97
CA ASN A 76 -16.22 1.92 37.83
C ASN A 76 -14.87 2.55 37.40
N GLY A 77 -13.83 1.73 37.19
CA GLY A 77 -12.52 2.19 36.72
C GLY A 77 -11.46 2.36 37.80
N ASP A 78 -11.72 1.96 39.05
CA ASP A 78 -10.67 1.89 40.07
C ASP A 78 -9.67 0.79 39.72
N TYR A 79 -8.39 1.04 39.97
CA TYR A 79 -7.32 0.10 39.65
C TYR A 79 -6.18 0.19 40.65
N VAL A 80 -5.42 -0.89 40.72
CA VAL A 80 -4.13 -0.95 41.38
C VAL A 80 -3.06 -1.27 40.35
N ALA A 81 -1.88 -0.71 40.53
CA ALA A 81 -0.80 -0.87 39.58
C ALA A 81 0.55 -1.00 40.28
N TRP A 82 1.47 -1.68 39.61
CA TRP A 82 2.86 -1.81 40.02
C TRP A 82 3.73 -2.18 38.84
N SER A 83 4.97 -1.72 38.86
CA SER A 83 5.97 -2.15 37.89
C SER A 83 7.34 -2.27 38.53
N THR A 84 8.28 -2.83 37.79
CA THR A 84 9.70 -2.78 38.12
C THR A 84 10.34 -1.44 37.76
N PHE A 85 9.62 -0.54 37.08
CA PHE A 85 10.09 0.80 36.71
C PHE A 85 9.82 1.79 37.85
N PRO A 86 10.86 2.40 38.46
CA PRO A 86 10.68 3.29 39.61
C PRO A 86 9.80 4.50 39.30
N ASN A 87 10.01 5.15 38.15
CA ASN A 87 9.25 6.35 37.77
C ASN A 87 7.76 6.06 37.59
N PHE A 88 7.39 4.90 37.03
CA PHE A 88 5.99 4.49 36.93
C PHE A 88 5.36 4.36 38.32
N ASN A 89 6.07 3.74 39.26
CA ASN A 89 5.56 3.53 40.62
C ASN A 89 5.35 4.86 41.35
N THR A 90 6.24 5.84 41.14
CA THR A 90 6.08 7.21 41.68
C THR A 90 4.82 7.89 41.16
N LEU A 91 4.43 7.63 39.90
CA LEU A 91 3.23 8.21 39.28
C LEU A 91 1.91 7.60 39.80
N GLN A 92 1.94 6.40 40.40
CA GLN A 92 0.70 5.72 40.83
C GLN A 92 0.09 6.27 42.13
N GLY A 93 0.88 6.93 42.98
CA GLY A 93 0.41 7.48 44.26
C GLY A 93 -0.32 6.45 45.14
N SER A 94 -1.61 6.68 45.42
CA SER A 94 -2.44 5.78 46.24
C SER A 94 -2.76 4.43 45.61
N ASN A 95 -2.62 4.31 44.28
CA ASN A 95 -2.95 3.10 43.51
C ASN A 95 -1.78 2.10 43.48
N LEU A 96 -0.63 2.46 44.05
CA LEU A 96 0.54 1.59 44.10
C LEU A 96 0.31 0.40 45.05
N ARG A 97 0.48 -0.82 44.52
CA ARG A 97 0.43 -2.07 45.30
C ARG A 97 1.62 -2.95 44.96
N ILE A 98 2.60 -3.05 45.87
CA ILE A 98 3.82 -3.82 45.64
C ILE A 98 3.53 -5.31 45.87
N PRO A 99 3.62 -6.17 44.85
CA PRO A 99 3.44 -7.61 44.99
C PRO A 99 4.73 -8.31 45.43
N SER A 100 4.59 -9.54 45.91
CA SER A 100 5.74 -10.45 45.96
C SER A 100 5.88 -11.14 44.60
N VAL A 101 7.10 -11.19 44.05
CA VAL A 101 7.38 -11.76 42.73
C VAL A 101 8.44 -12.83 42.86
N SER A 102 8.16 -13.99 42.29
CA SER A 102 9.06 -15.13 42.20
C SER A 102 9.23 -15.52 40.73
N VAL A 103 10.47 -15.71 40.31
CA VAL A 103 10.87 -15.94 38.93
C VAL A 103 11.82 -17.12 38.89
N ARG A 104 11.56 -18.07 38.00
CA ARG A 104 12.46 -19.19 37.73
C ARG A 104 12.50 -19.51 36.25
N GLU A 105 13.67 -19.42 35.64
CA GLU A 105 13.91 -19.88 34.26
C GLU A 105 14.54 -21.28 34.30
N ASP A 106 13.93 -22.22 33.59
CA ASP A 106 14.34 -23.62 33.54
C ASP A 106 14.90 -23.97 32.16
N ASP A 107 16.10 -24.56 32.13
CA ASP A 107 16.68 -25.23 30.96
C ASP A 107 16.47 -26.75 31.17
N HIS A 108 15.46 -27.31 30.48
CA HIS A 108 15.04 -28.71 30.65
C HIS A 108 15.96 -29.67 29.91
N ASN A 109 16.47 -29.27 28.74
CA ASN A 109 17.31 -30.12 27.90
C ASN A 109 18.82 -29.95 28.17
N LYS A 110 19.20 -28.99 29.02
CA LYS A 110 20.58 -28.64 29.42
C LYS A 110 21.47 -28.22 28.26
N ASP A 111 20.90 -27.55 27.26
CA ASP A 111 21.65 -27.06 26.09
C ASP A 111 22.25 -25.65 26.27
N GLY A 112 22.03 -25.03 27.44
CA GLY A 112 22.49 -23.69 27.76
C GLY A 112 21.56 -22.56 27.30
N LYS A 113 20.39 -22.90 26.74
CA LYS A 113 19.29 -21.98 26.47
C LYS A 113 18.14 -22.31 27.43
N PHE A 114 17.46 -21.27 27.91
CA PHE A 114 16.27 -21.50 28.72
C PHE A 114 15.12 -22.01 27.83
N ASP A 115 14.31 -22.91 28.37
CA ASP A 115 13.13 -23.49 27.70
C ASP A 115 11.82 -22.94 28.26
N ARG A 116 11.83 -22.49 29.52
CA ARG A 116 10.61 -22.10 30.23
C ARG A 116 10.88 -21.04 31.27
N LEU A 117 9.98 -20.05 31.33
CA LEU A 117 9.85 -19.11 32.44
C LEU A 117 8.65 -19.50 33.31
N ASN A 118 8.90 -19.65 34.61
CA ASN A 118 7.88 -19.74 35.64
C ASN A 118 7.88 -18.43 36.44
N LEU A 119 6.79 -17.67 36.30
CA LEU A 119 6.56 -16.42 37.01
C LEU A 119 5.38 -16.61 37.96
N ARG A 120 5.56 -16.30 39.24
CA ARG A 120 4.47 -16.20 40.19
C ARG A 120 4.50 -14.86 40.89
N LEU A 121 3.37 -14.17 40.87
CA LEU A 121 3.17 -12.85 41.43
C LEU A 121 1.99 -12.87 42.38
N ASP A 122 2.19 -12.55 43.65
CA ASP A 122 1.13 -12.46 44.64
C ASP A 122 0.88 -10.98 44.98
N LEU A 123 -0.24 -10.45 44.50
CA LEU A 123 -0.63 -9.05 44.63
C LEU A 123 -1.45 -8.84 45.91
N PRO A 124 -0.93 -8.11 46.92
CA PRO A 124 -1.67 -7.84 48.15
C PRO A 124 -2.84 -6.91 47.87
N LEU A 125 -4.00 -7.24 48.43
CA LEU A 125 -5.24 -6.50 48.30
C LEU A 125 -5.87 -6.30 49.66
N ARG A 126 -6.61 -5.19 49.82
CA ARG A 126 -7.42 -4.95 51.01
C ARG A 126 -8.59 -5.94 51.08
N ALA A 127 -9.25 -6.01 52.23
CA ALA A 127 -10.41 -6.90 52.44
C ALA A 127 -11.54 -6.61 51.43
N GLU A 128 -11.79 -5.33 51.14
CA GLU A 128 -12.87 -4.87 50.26
C GLU A 128 -12.47 -4.79 48.76
N GLU A 129 -11.16 -4.83 48.45
CA GLU A 129 -10.69 -4.74 47.07
C GLU A 129 -10.90 -6.07 46.34
N GLN A 130 -11.50 -6.06 45.15
CA GLN A 130 -11.67 -7.26 44.33
C GLN A 130 -10.90 -7.06 43.02
N ILE A 131 -10.72 -8.09 42.17
CA ILE A 131 -10.01 -7.92 40.88
C ILE A 131 -10.89 -8.44 39.75
N TYR A 132 -11.14 -7.59 38.76
CA TYR A 132 -12.00 -7.90 37.61
C TYR A 132 -11.19 -8.06 36.31
N SER A 133 -10.08 -7.36 36.19
CA SER A 133 -9.22 -7.48 35.02
C SER A 133 -7.75 -7.31 35.37
N VAL A 134 -6.90 -7.87 34.52
CA VAL A 134 -5.46 -7.83 34.63
C VAL A 134 -4.88 -7.51 33.26
N GLN A 135 -3.98 -6.54 33.24
CA GLN A 135 -3.10 -6.23 32.13
C GLN A 135 -1.66 -6.30 32.63
N MET A 136 -0.85 -7.13 31.98
CA MET A 136 0.55 -7.32 32.34
C MET A 136 1.44 -7.27 31.11
N LEU A 137 2.54 -6.56 31.23
CA LEU A 137 3.63 -6.52 30.26
C LEU A 137 4.88 -7.14 30.88
N LEU A 138 5.51 -8.03 30.11
CA LEU A 138 6.80 -8.63 30.44
C LEU A 138 7.77 -8.38 29.27
N THR A 139 9.01 -7.99 29.55
CA THR A 139 10.01 -7.79 28.49
C THR A 139 11.08 -8.89 28.51
N PHE A 140 11.55 -9.25 27.31
CA PHE A 140 12.54 -10.29 27.09
C PHE A 140 13.65 -9.80 26.17
N SER A 141 14.88 -10.23 26.42
CA SER A 141 15.94 -10.23 25.42
C SER A 141 15.73 -11.44 24.53
N TYR A 142 15.72 -11.25 23.21
CA TYR A 142 15.45 -12.30 22.24
C TYR A 142 16.54 -12.32 21.18
N GLN A 143 17.17 -13.48 21.00
CA GLN A 143 18.30 -13.65 20.09
C GLN A 143 18.17 -14.92 19.24
N ILE A 144 18.44 -14.79 17.95
CA ILE A 144 18.60 -15.89 16.99
C ILE A 144 19.86 -15.65 16.16
N PHE A 145 20.53 -16.70 15.69
CA PHE A 145 21.86 -16.60 15.08
C PHE A 145 22.14 -17.55 13.92
N ARG A 146 21.29 -18.55 13.62
CA ARG A 146 21.65 -19.63 12.70
C ARG A 146 21.95 -19.17 11.27
N MET A 147 21.10 -18.33 10.69
CA MET A 147 21.30 -17.75 9.34
C MET A 147 21.49 -16.24 9.43
N SER A 148 20.56 -15.56 10.10
CA SER A 148 20.65 -14.12 10.39
C SER A 148 20.75 -13.95 11.90
N THR A 149 21.69 -13.12 12.33
CA THR A 149 21.80 -12.75 13.74
C THR A 149 20.79 -11.65 14.02
N VAL A 150 19.78 -11.91 14.85
CA VAL A 150 18.82 -10.89 15.29
C VAL A 150 18.99 -10.70 16.78
N LEU A 151 19.15 -9.45 17.19
CA LEU A 151 19.20 -9.04 18.60
C LEU A 151 18.08 -8.04 18.82
N MET A 152 17.12 -8.37 19.68
CA MET A 152 16.01 -7.47 19.97
C MET A 152 15.48 -7.62 21.39
N GLN A 153 14.87 -6.54 21.88
CA GLN A 153 14.02 -6.61 23.05
C GLN A 153 12.56 -6.80 22.63
N THR A 154 11.94 -7.83 23.16
CA THR A 154 10.55 -8.20 22.88
C THR A 154 9.66 -7.97 24.09
N LEU A 155 8.36 -7.98 23.83
CA LEU A 155 7.30 -7.72 24.78
C LEU A 155 6.29 -8.86 24.72
N LEU A 156 5.86 -9.31 25.89
CA LEU A 156 4.69 -10.16 26.07
C LEU A 156 3.59 -9.35 26.73
N TYR A 157 2.45 -9.25 26.06
CA TYR A 157 1.26 -8.62 26.62
C TYR A 157 0.24 -9.67 27.00
N VAL A 158 -0.16 -9.64 28.27
CA VAL A 158 -1.19 -10.48 28.85
C VAL A 158 -2.36 -9.59 29.22
N GLN A 159 -3.54 -9.93 28.72
CA GLN A 159 -4.78 -9.28 29.10
C GLN A 159 -5.86 -10.32 29.39
N HIS A 160 -6.49 -10.21 30.54
CA HIS A 160 -7.67 -10.99 30.88
C HIS A 160 -8.67 -10.14 31.66
N SER A 161 -9.96 -10.32 31.39
CA SER A 161 -11.04 -9.62 32.09
C SER A 161 -12.21 -10.56 32.32
N SER A 162 -12.82 -10.46 33.49
CA SER A 162 -13.97 -11.23 33.90
C SER A 162 -15.01 -10.32 34.55
N SER A 163 -16.29 -10.65 34.41
CA SER A 163 -17.38 -9.99 35.14
C SER A 163 -17.45 -10.43 36.60
N VAL A 164 -16.77 -11.53 36.96
CA VAL A 164 -16.74 -12.09 38.30
C VAL A 164 -15.34 -11.90 38.90
N PRO A 165 -15.26 -11.40 40.14
CA PRO A 165 -13.99 -11.15 40.81
C PRO A 165 -13.16 -12.42 40.98
N GLY A 166 -11.89 -12.33 40.60
CA GLY A 166 -10.95 -13.45 40.62
C GLY A 166 -10.16 -13.55 41.91
N SER A 167 -9.75 -14.78 42.25
CA SER A 167 -8.76 -15.09 43.27
C SER A 167 -7.40 -15.43 42.67
N GLN A 168 -7.37 -16.11 41.52
CA GLN A 168 -6.15 -16.45 40.81
C GLN A 168 -6.31 -16.40 39.29
N LEU A 169 -5.23 -15.96 38.62
CA LEU A 169 -5.05 -16.05 37.17
C LEU A 169 -3.87 -16.98 36.86
N TYR A 170 -4.14 -18.09 36.18
CA TYR A 170 -3.12 -19.02 35.70
C TYR A 170 -3.00 -18.96 34.17
N LEU A 171 -1.77 -18.84 33.68
CA LEU A 171 -1.42 -18.72 32.28
C LEU A 171 -0.42 -19.80 31.92
N ASN A 172 -0.67 -20.52 30.83
CA ASN A 172 0.29 -21.44 30.25
C ASN A 172 0.27 -21.26 28.73
N GLY A 173 1.42 -20.98 28.13
CA GLY A 173 1.51 -20.78 26.69
C GLY A 173 2.93 -20.56 26.20
N ASP A 174 3.04 -20.35 24.90
CA ASP A 174 4.32 -20.29 24.21
C ASP A 174 4.61 -18.86 23.75
N LEU A 175 5.86 -18.42 23.92
CA LEU A 175 6.35 -17.15 23.39
C LEU A 175 6.71 -17.32 21.91
N ARG A 176 5.77 -17.02 21.01
CA ARG A 176 5.95 -17.24 19.56
C ARG A 176 6.47 -16.02 18.85
N LEU A 177 7.38 -16.21 17.88
CA LEU A 177 7.87 -15.15 17.02
C LEU A 177 6.89 -14.90 15.87
N GLN A 178 6.50 -13.64 15.68
CA GLN A 178 5.66 -13.20 14.57
C GLN A 178 6.49 -12.37 13.59
N GLN A 179 6.63 -12.89 12.36
CA GLN A 179 7.37 -12.25 11.27
C GLN A 179 6.41 -11.65 10.24
N ARG A 180 6.45 -10.33 10.05
CA ARG A 180 5.74 -9.65 8.94
C ARG A 180 6.54 -9.64 7.64
N VAL A 181 7.86 -9.64 7.77
CA VAL A 181 8.81 -9.64 6.65
C VAL A 181 9.82 -10.77 6.85
N PRO A 182 10.24 -11.50 5.79
CA PRO A 182 11.30 -12.49 5.90
C PRO A 182 12.61 -11.86 6.39
N LEU A 183 13.31 -12.55 7.28
CA LEU A 183 14.64 -12.15 7.71
C LEU A 183 15.65 -12.33 6.57
N GLY A 184 16.74 -11.56 6.60
CA GLY A 184 17.87 -11.81 5.70
C GLY A 184 18.38 -13.25 5.83
N HIS A 185 19.04 -13.77 4.80
CA HIS A 185 19.72 -15.08 4.90
C HIS A 185 21.08 -14.99 5.62
N ARG A 186 21.63 -13.78 5.76
CA ARG A 186 22.89 -13.43 6.43
C ARG A 186 22.83 -12.00 6.96
N GLY A 187 23.66 -11.72 7.95
CA GLY A 187 23.84 -10.38 8.52
C GLY A 187 23.40 -10.28 9.98
N VAL A 188 23.60 -9.10 10.55
CA VAL A 188 23.18 -8.77 11.92
C VAL A 188 22.08 -7.72 11.84
N ASP A 189 20.92 -8.03 12.43
CA ASP A 189 19.80 -7.11 12.60
C ASP A 189 19.66 -6.76 14.09
N THR A 190 20.01 -5.52 14.42
CA THR A 190 19.88 -4.94 15.76
C THR A 190 18.84 -3.83 15.80
N THR A 191 17.98 -3.73 14.79
CA THR A 191 17.02 -2.62 14.64
C THR A 191 16.13 -2.45 15.86
N TYR A 192 15.74 -3.56 16.49
CA TYR A 192 14.89 -3.59 17.68
C TYR A 192 15.65 -3.90 18.97
N ASN A 193 16.97 -3.72 18.98
CA ASN A 193 17.80 -3.79 20.19
C ASN A 193 17.73 -2.47 20.99
N VAL A 194 16.51 -2.01 21.24
CA VAL A 194 16.20 -0.78 21.99
C VAL A 194 15.09 -1.07 22.98
N PRO A 195 15.08 -0.39 24.15
CA PRO A 195 14.06 -0.60 25.17
C PRO A 195 12.66 -0.39 24.62
N VAL A 196 11.78 -1.38 24.84
CA VAL A 196 10.35 -1.26 24.48
C VAL A 196 9.66 -0.23 25.37
N ILE A 197 10.05 -0.18 26.64
CA ILE A 197 9.59 0.78 27.63
C ILE A 197 10.83 1.51 28.15
N ASP A 198 10.88 2.82 27.96
CA ASP A 198 11.96 3.63 28.52
C ASP A 198 11.71 3.87 30.02
N GLY A 199 12.30 2.99 30.83
CA GLY A 199 12.20 3.05 32.29
C GLY A 199 12.81 4.29 32.93
N SER A 200 13.63 5.06 32.20
CA SER A 200 14.28 6.28 32.71
C SER A 200 13.44 7.54 32.51
N SER A 201 12.43 7.48 31.65
CA SER A 201 11.54 8.61 31.36
C SER A 201 10.68 8.98 32.58
N PRO A 202 10.58 10.26 32.94
CA PRO A 202 9.67 10.72 33.99
C PRO A 202 8.23 10.93 33.49
N PHE A 203 7.98 10.80 32.19
CA PHE A 203 6.69 11.15 31.58
C PHE A 203 5.69 10.00 31.65
N ALA A 204 4.46 10.30 32.10
CA ALA A 204 3.37 9.32 32.16
C ALA A 204 3.02 8.70 30.79
N SER A 205 3.20 9.45 29.70
CA SER A 205 2.94 8.98 28.33
C SER A 205 3.83 7.82 27.89
N THR A 206 5.04 7.69 28.49
CA THR A 206 5.96 6.58 28.21
C THR A 206 5.44 5.24 28.75
N TYR A 207 4.65 5.27 29.82
CA TYR A 207 4.08 4.09 30.45
C TYR A 207 2.63 3.81 30.04
N ASP A 208 2.08 4.63 29.14
CA ASP A 208 0.75 4.41 28.59
C ASP A 208 0.73 3.16 27.70
N LEU A 209 -0.10 2.19 28.08
CA LEU A 209 -0.26 0.92 27.37
C LEU A 209 -0.62 1.12 25.89
N VAL A 210 -1.39 2.15 25.55
CA VAL A 210 -1.77 2.42 24.16
C VAL A 210 -0.55 2.78 23.31
N ASN A 211 0.34 3.64 23.83
CA ASN A 211 1.56 4.05 23.13
C ASN A 211 2.58 2.91 23.05
N ILE A 212 2.75 2.15 24.14
CA ILE A 212 3.64 0.98 24.18
C ILE A 212 3.18 -0.06 23.15
N MET A 213 1.90 -0.42 23.18
CA MET A 213 1.36 -1.42 22.25
C MET A 213 1.32 -0.92 20.81
N GLY A 214 0.98 0.36 20.58
CA GLY A 214 0.99 0.97 19.25
C GLY A 214 2.38 0.90 18.61
N SER A 215 3.40 1.39 19.30
CA SER A 215 4.79 1.38 18.80
C SER A 215 5.37 -0.03 18.65
N TYR A 216 5.06 -0.96 19.58
CA TYR A 216 5.51 -2.34 19.48
C TYR A 216 4.88 -3.08 18.29
N GLN A 217 3.59 -2.83 18.01
CA GLN A 217 2.87 -3.43 16.89
C GLN A 217 3.23 -2.85 15.51
N GLU A 218 3.97 -1.75 15.43
CA GLU A 218 4.52 -1.24 14.17
C GLU A 218 5.75 -2.03 13.71
N ARG A 219 6.41 -2.78 14.60
CA ARG A 219 7.61 -3.57 14.30
C ARG A 219 7.30 -4.70 13.31
N ASN A 220 8.28 -5.02 12.46
CA ASN A 220 8.20 -6.16 11.53
C ASN A 220 8.44 -7.51 12.21
N LEU A 221 9.06 -7.49 13.39
CA LEU A 221 9.34 -8.64 14.24
C LEU A 221 8.80 -8.35 15.63
N THR A 222 7.88 -9.20 16.09
CA THR A 222 7.29 -9.12 17.42
C THR A 222 7.15 -10.53 18.01
N THR A 223 6.95 -10.62 19.31
CA THR A 223 6.54 -11.86 19.99
C THR A 223 5.11 -11.74 20.49
N VAL A 224 4.40 -12.86 20.49
CA VAL A 224 3.03 -12.97 20.99
C VAL A 224 2.89 -14.19 21.89
N LEU A 225 1.99 -14.11 22.87
CA LEU A 225 1.61 -15.27 23.67
C LEU A 225 0.67 -16.15 22.86
N SER A 226 1.08 -17.37 22.54
CA SER A 226 0.19 -18.39 22.01
C SER A 226 -0.24 -19.28 23.16
N THR A 227 -1.44 -19.05 23.69
CA THR A 227 -2.02 -19.84 24.79
C THR A 227 -3.36 -20.45 24.37
N PRO A 228 -3.66 -21.70 24.76
CA PRO A 228 -4.99 -22.30 24.58
C PRO A 228 -6.08 -21.63 25.45
N GLY A 229 -5.70 -20.81 26.44
CA GLY A 229 -6.63 -19.98 27.21
C GLY A 229 -6.18 -19.75 28.66
N PRO A 230 -6.40 -18.55 29.22
CA PRO A 230 -6.15 -18.28 30.64
C PRO A 230 -7.17 -18.99 31.53
N VAL A 231 -6.73 -19.46 32.70
CA VAL A 231 -7.61 -20.03 33.73
C VAL A 231 -7.85 -18.97 34.80
N TRP A 232 -9.11 -18.61 34.99
CA TRP A 232 -9.58 -17.66 36.00
C TRP A 232 -10.33 -18.40 37.10
N THR A 233 -9.83 -18.35 38.33
CA THR A 233 -10.52 -18.91 39.49
C THR A 233 -11.13 -17.81 40.33
N VAL A 234 -12.24 -18.14 40.99
CA VAL A 234 -13.04 -17.22 41.80
C VAL A 234 -13.05 -17.69 43.26
N GLY A 235 -13.53 -16.86 44.19
CA GLY A 235 -13.65 -17.22 45.60
C GLY A 235 -12.40 -16.89 46.42
N ARG A 236 -12.07 -15.60 46.53
CA ARG A 236 -10.94 -15.10 47.33
C ARG A 236 -11.36 -14.99 48.80
N ALA A 237 -10.56 -15.52 49.73
CA ALA A 237 -10.75 -15.28 51.16
C ALA A 237 -10.32 -13.85 51.54
N ALA A 238 -11.03 -13.23 52.48
CA ALA A 238 -10.75 -11.85 52.90
C ALA A 238 -9.28 -11.71 53.36
N GLY A 239 -8.58 -10.70 52.83
CA GLY A 239 -7.17 -10.42 53.17
C GLY A 239 -6.13 -11.31 52.48
N THR A 240 -6.54 -12.27 51.62
CA THR A 240 -5.58 -13.06 50.82
C THR A 240 -5.16 -12.32 49.54
N PRO A 241 -3.90 -12.43 49.10
CA PRO A 241 -3.45 -11.78 47.87
C PRO A 241 -4.13 -12.40 46.63
N PHE A 242 -4.23 -11.62 45.55
CA PHE A 242 -4.57 -12.16 44.25
C PHE A 242 -3.34 -12.83 43.65
N GLN A 243 -3.44 -14.12 43.33
CA GLN A 243 -2.31 -14.90 42.83
C GLN A 243 -2.30 -14.92 41.31
N MET A 244 -1.18 -14.55 40.71
CA MET A 244 -0.94 -14.73 39.29
C MET A 244 0.19 -15.71 39.06
N SER A 245 0.00 -16.66 38.16
CA SER A 245 1.02 -17.65 37.83
C SER A 245 1.07 -17.81 36.31
N ALA A 246 2.24 -17.57 35.73
CA ALA A 246 2.47 -17.66 34.30
C ALA A 246 3.61 -18.64 34.02
N VAL A 247 3.32 -19.63 33.18
CA VAL A 247 4.27 -20.57 32.60
C VAL A 247 4.41 -20.23 31.13
N ILE A 248 5.57 -19.72 30.74
CA ILE A 248 5.84 -19.28 29.37
C ILE A 248 6.93 -20.17 28.80
N ASN A 249 6.61 -20.97 27.79
CA ASN A 249 7.60 -21.82 27.12
C ASN A 249 8.27 -21.05 25.97
N TYR A 250 9.51 -21.41 25.68
CA TYR A 250 10.35 -20.88 24.61
C TYR A 250 10.53 -21.96 23.53
N PRO A 251 9.56 -22.11 22.60
CA PRO A 251 9.60 -23.17 21.62
C PRO A 251 10.62 -22.89 20.52
N VAL A 252 10.88 -23.92 19.70
CA VAL A 252 11.57 -23.77 18.42
C VAL A 252 10.71 -22.95 17.46
N GLU A 253 11.34 -21.97 16.80
CA GLU A 253 10.69 -21.07 15.86
C GLU A 253 10.97 -21.43 14.42
N VAL A 254 9.97 -21.23 13.56
CA VAL A 254 10.08 -21.42 12.11
C VAL A 254 10.34 -20.06 11.46
N ILE A 255 11.58 -19.83 11.05
CA ILE A 255 12.05 -18.56 10.52
C ILE A 255 12.01 -18.57 8.98
N ARG A 256 11.37 -17.56 8.40
CA ARG A 256 11.28 -17.36 6.93
C ARG A 256 12.40 -16.43 6.43
N TYR A 257 13.05 -16.81 5.33
CA TYR A 257 14.11 -16.02 4.68
C TYR A 257 14.06 -16.12 3.14
N PRO A 258 14.60 -15.13 2.38
CA PRO A 258 14.68 -15.17 0.93
C PRO A 258 15.89 -15.97 0.44
N LEU A 259 15.72 -16.72 -0.65
CA LEU A 259 16.80 -17.47 -1.31
C LEU A 259 17.56 -16.57 -2.31
N GLN A 260 18.89 -16.54 -2.24
CA GLN A 260 19.74 -15.85 -3.22
C GLN A 260 20.09 -16.74 -4.42
N LEU A 261 20.34 -16.11 -5.57
CA LEU A 261 20.53 -16.76 -6.87
C LEU A 261 21.65 -17.81 -6.91
N CYS A 262 22.67 -17.68 -6.04
CA CYS A 262 23.87 -18.51 -6.07
C CYS A 262 23.75 -19.87 -5.36
N ILE A 263 22.67 -20.14 -4.61
CA ILE A 263 22.60 -21.34 -3.75
C ILE A 263 22.10 -22.60 -4.50
N LEU A 264 21.66 -22.48 -5.76
CA LEU A 264 21.08 -23.60 -6.53
C LEU A 264 21.91 -24.08 -7.73
N LEU A 265 23.17 -23.65 -7.88
CA LEU A 265 24.09 -24.23 -8.88
C LEU A 265 24.72 -25.53 -8.36
N VAL A 266 23.89 -26.51 -8.00
CA VAL A 266 24.31 -27.91 -7.90
C VAL A 266 23.48 -28.69 -8.92
N PHE A 267 23.84 -28.56 -10.19
CA PHE A 267 23.38 -29.49 -11.22
C PHE A 267 24.28 -30.72 -11.21
N PRO A 268 23.73 -31.94 -11.23
CA PRO A 268 24.52 -33.16 -11.34
C PRO A 268 25.21 -33.19 -12.70
N SER A 269 26.47 -33.62 -12.70
CA SER A 269 27.27 -33.88 -13.89
C SER A 269 26.51 -34.79 -14.88
N MET A 270 25.99 -34.23 -15.97
CA MET A 270 25.45 -35.04 -17.07
C MET A 270 26.59 -35.74 -17.82
N PRO A 271 26.42 -37.01 -18.22
CA PRO A 271 27.45 -37.75 -18.92
C PRO A 271 27.66 -37.16 -20.32
N ARG A 272 28.92 -37.14 -20.77
CA ARG A 272 29.30 -36.71 -22.13
C ARG A 272 28.71 -37.68 -23.16
N CYS A 273 27.50 -37.41 -23.62
CA CYS A 273 26.95 -38.04 -24.82
C CYS A 273 27.68 -37.50 -26.05
N ARG A 274 28.40 -38.36 -26.77
CA ARG A 274 28.93 -38.06 -28.11
C ARG A 274 27.76 -38.05 -29.10
N LEU A 275 27.15 -36.89 -29.31
CA LEU A 275 26.23 -36.71 -30.43
C LEU A 275 27.05 -36.62 -31.73
N THR A 276 26.70 -37.45 -32.70
CA THR A 276 27.26 -37.41 -34.06
C THR A 276 26.80 -36.12 -34.77
N GLY A 277 27.62 -35.60 -35.68
CA GLY A 277 27.35 -34.35 -36.42
C GLY A 277 25.91 -34.18 -36.95
N PRO A 278 25.26 -35.21 -37.54
CA PRO A 278 23.88 -35.07 -38.01
C PRO A 278 22.86 -34.93 -36.87
N ALA A 279 23.10 -35.55 -35.71
CA ALA A 279 22.23 -35.42 -34.54
C ALA A 279 22.31 -34.03 -33.91
N LEU A 280 23.47 -33.37 -33.99
CA LEU A 280 23.64 -31.99 -33.53
C LEU A 280 22.92 -31.01 -34.46
N VAL A 281 22.98 -31.25 -35.78
CA VAL A 281 22.29 -30.44 -36.78
C VAL A 281 20.78 -30.59 -36.66
N THR A 282 20.26 -31.80 -36.41
CA THR A 282 18.82 -31.99 -36.18
C THR A 282 18.38 -31.34 -34.86
N LEU A 283 19.19 -31.37 -33.80
CA LEU A 283 18.84 -30.71 -32.54
C LEU A 283 18.84 -29.18 -32.68
N VAL A 284 19.81 -28.61 -33.41
CA VAL A 284 19.89 -27.17 -33.72
C VAL A 284 18.75 -26.74 -34.65
N LEU A 285 18.36 -27.59 -35.62
CA LEU A 285 17.20 -27.32 -36.46
C LEU A 285 15.91 -27.44 -35.68
N LEU A 286 15.77 -28.41 -34.77
CA LEU A 286 14.58 -28.57 -33.94
C LEU A 286 14.45 -27.42 -32.95
N GLN A 287 15.56 -26.98 -32.35
CA GLN A 287 15.66 -25.78 -31.51
C GLN A 287 15.43 -24.50 -32.31
N GLY A 288 15.94 -24.41 -33.54
CA GLY A 288 15.71 -23.29 -34.46
C GLY A 288 14.26 -23.21 -34.88
N VAL A 289 13.61 -24.34 -35.18
CA VAL A 289 12.18 -24.44 -35.49
C VAL A 289 11.35 -24.15 -34.24
N THR A 290 11.73 -24.60 -33.04
CA THR A 290 11.02 -24.20 -31.81
C THR A 290 11.22 -22.72 -31.50
N VAL A 291 12.40 -22.14 -31.77
CA VAL A 291 12.65 -20.70 -31.63
C VAL A 291 11.86 -19.92 -32.68
N VAL A 292 11.76 -20.38 -33.93
CA VAL A 292 10.98 -19.72 -35.00
C VAL A 292 9.48 -19.89 -34.78
N LEU A 293 9.02 -21.04 -34.28
CA LEU A 293 7.63 -21.23 -33.86
C LEU A 293 7.34 -20.39 -32.61
N LEU A 294 8.25 -20.33 -31.63
CA LEU A 294 8.14 -19.44 -30.48
C LEU A 294 8.21 -17.97 -30.89
N PHE A 295 9.01 -17.57 -31.88
CA PHE A 295 9.12 -16.21 -32.43
C PHE A 295 7.97 -15.85 -33.38
N GLY A 296 7.37 -16.81 -34.07
CA GLY A 296 6.16 -16.64 -34.87
C GLY A 296 4.92 -16.54 -33.98
N TRP A 297 4.88 -17.30 -32.89
CA TRP A 297 3.89 -17.17 -31.83
C TRP A 297 4.13 -15.88 -31.01
N TYR A 298 5.39 -15.53 -30.68
CA TYR A 298 5.76 -14.25 -30.08
C TYR A 298 5.50 -13.07 -31.02
N GLY A 299 5.67 -13.22 -32.34
CA GLY A 299 5.53 -12.17 -33.33
C GLY A 299 4.08 -11.78 -33.57
N HIS A 300 3.15 -12.73 -33.39
CA HIS A 300 1.71 -12.45 -33.37
C HIS A 300 1.17 -12.02 -31.99
N LEU A 301 1.94 -12.19 -30.90
CA LEU A 301 1.57 -11.83 -29.52
C LEU A 301 2.41 -10.70 -28.90
N LEU A 302 3.32 -10.06 -29.65
CA LEU A 302 4.04 -8.88 -29.20
C LEU A 302 3.51 -7.61 -29.87
N PRO A 303 2.69 -6.80 -29.17
CA PRO A 303 2.68 -5.37 -29.42
C PRO A 303 4.11 -4.83 -29.26
N ALA A 304 4.44 -3.77 -30.01
CA ALA A 304 5.75 -3.14 -30.05
C ALA A 304 6.42 -3.07 -28.67
N LYS A 305 7.65 -3.61 -28.59
CA LYS A 305 8.43 -3.74 -27.35
C LYS A 305 8.92 -2.37 -26.90
N ALA A 306 8.31 -1.85 -25.84
CA ALA A 306 8.82 -0.72 -25.05
C ALA A 306 10.21 -1.06 -24.43
N PRO A 307 11.08 -0.06 -24.20
CA PRO A 307 12.43 -0.23 -23.65
C PRO A 307 12.42 -0.73 -22.19
N PRO A 308 13.56 -1.24 -21.65
CA PRO A 308 13.57 -2.00 -20.39
C PRO A 308 13.52 -1.13 -19.12
N THR A 309 12.55 -1.46 -18.25
CA THR A 309 12.41 -1.24 -16.79
C THR A 309 12.68 0.15 -16.19
N GLN A 310 11.64 0.97 -16.14
CA GLN A 310 11.35 1.84 -14.98
C GLN A 310 10.04 1.33 -14.34
N GLY A 311 9.89 1.45 -13.02
CA GLY A 311 8.60 1.14 -12.36
C GLY A 311 7.45 1.97 -12.94
N LYS A 312 6.20 1.55 -12.70
CA LYS A 312 5.02 2.35 -13.11
C LYS A 312 5.05 3.70 -12.40
N VAL A 313 4.64 4.75 -13.10
CA VAL A 313 4.38 6.06 -12.49
C VAL A 313 2.92 6.10 -12.04
N HIS A 314 2.70 6.47 -10.78
CA HIS A 314 1.37 6.53 -10.17
C HIS A 314 1.00 7.99 -10.00
N VAL A 315 -0.15 8.41 -10.50
CA VAL A 315 -0.57 9.80 -10.46
C VAL A 315 -1.91 9.91 -9.75
N LEU A 316 -1.95 10.73 -8.70
CA LEU A 316 -3.20 11.14 -8.07
C LEU A 316 -3.59 12.54 -8.57
N LEU A 317 -4.68 12.61 -9.33
CA LEU A 317 -5.34 13.88 -9.66
C LEU A 317 -6.22 14.28 -8.49
N LEU A 318 -5.63 15.02 -7.56
CA LEU A 318 -6.27 15.51 -6.34
C LEU A 318 -7.06 16.78 -6.63
N SER A 319 -8.29 16.86 -6.15
CA SER A 319 -9.15 18.01 -6.38
C SER A 319 -10.29 18.09 -5.37
N SER A 320 -11.11 19.14 -5.44
CA SER A 320 -12.46 19.18 -4.85
C SER A 320 -13.54 19.03 -5.95
N TRP A 321 -14.80 18.85 -5.56
CA TRP A 321 -15.90 18.79 -6.52
C TRP A 321 -16.12 20.09 -7.29
N ARG A 322 -16.47 19.93 -8.57
CA ARG A 322 -16.81 21.03 -9.49
C ARG A 322 -15.64 21.99 -9.80
N SER A 323 -14.41 21.58 -9.52
CA SER A 323 -13.17 22.27 -9.86
C SER A 323 -12.76 22.18 -11.34
N GLY A 324 -13.43 21.34 -12.15
CA GLY A 324 -13.00 21.04 -13.52
C GLY A 324 -12.13 19.78 -13.64
N SER A 325 -11.93 19.02 -12.56
CA SER A 325 -11.12 17.79 -12.56
C SER A 325 -11.59 16.70 -13.52
N SER A 326 -12.85 16.71 -13.97
CA SER A 326 -13.32 15.78 -15.01
C SER A 326 -12.63 16.01 -16.35
N PHE A 327 -12.41 17.27 -16.75
CA PHE A 327 -11.66 17.59 -17.98
C PHE A 327 -10.20 17.12 -17.84
N LEU A 328 -9.55 17.44 -16.72
CA LEU A 328 -8.19 17.00 -16.46
C LEU A 328 -8.08 15.46 -16.45
N GLY A 329 -9.05 14.76 -15.86
CA GLY A 329 -9.10 13.31 -15.90
C GLY A 329 -9.20 12.75 -17.31
N GLN A 330 -9.93 13.41 -18.23
CA GLN A 330 -9.96 12.99 -19.63
C GLN A 330 -8.66 13.25 -20.38
N VAL A 331 -8.01 14.38 -20.13
CA VAL A 331 -6.69 14.68 -20.70
C VAL A 331 -5.75 13.50 -20.44
N PHE A 332 -5.66 13.03 -19.20
CA PHE A 332 -4.86 11.84 -18.86
C PHE A 332 -5.44 10.54 -19.42
N SER A 333 -6.74 10.31 -19.30
CA SER A 333 -7.40 9.07 -19.76
C SER A 333 -7.17 8.79 -21.25
N GLN A 334 -7.17 9.84 -22.06
CA GLN A 334 -7.01 9.73 -23.51
C GLN A 334 -5.55 9.46 -23.93
N HIS A 335 -4.57 9.53 -23.04
CA HIS A 335 -3.18 9.26 -23.37
C HIS A 335 -2.95 7.74 -23.63
N PRO A 336 -2.18 7.34 -24.66
CA PRO A 336 -1.95 5.93 -25.02
C PRO A 336 -1.28 5.10 -23.93
N ASP A 337 -0.52 5.73 -23.04
CA ASP A 337 0.26 5.07 -21.98
C ASP A 337 -0.38 5.07 -20.59
N VAL A 338 -1.60 5.58 -20.46
CA VAL A 338 -2.28 5.77 -19.17
C VAL A 338 -3.42 4.77 -18.98
N PHE A 339 -3.42 4.10 -17.82
CA PHE A 339 -4.60 3.49 -17.22
C PHE A 339 -5.24 4.49 -16.26
N TYR A 340 -6.48 4.91 -16.55
CA TYR A 340 -7.19 5.90 -15.75
C TYR A 340 -8.41 5.30 -15.05
N LEU A 341 -8.64 5.64 -13.77
CA LEU A 341 -9.93 5.41 -13.11
C LEU A 341 -10.44 6.69 -12.47
N MET A 342 -11.75 6.91 -12.64
CA MET A 342 -12.42 8.07 -12.07
C MET A 342 -13.00 7.71 -10.71
N GLU A 343 -12.51 8.34 -9.65
CA GLU A 343 -13.01 8.23 -8.28
C GLU A 343 -13.27 6.78 -7.83
N PRO A 344 -12.29 5.85 -7.92
CA PRO A 344 -12.47 4.48 -7.41
C PRO A 344 -12.91 4.45 -5.94
N ALA A 345 -12.48 5.42 -5.12
CA ALA A 345 -12.91 5.53 -3.73
C ALA A 345 -14.40 5.81 -3.56
N TRP A 346 -15.12 6.24 -4.61
CA TRP A 346 -16.58 6.40 -4.64
C TRP A 346 -17.29 5.22 -3.95
N HIS A 347 -16.86 4.01 -4.27
CA HIS A 347 -17.40 2.76 -3.76
C HIS A 347 -17.30 2.62 -2.24
N VAL A 348 -16.23 3.13 -1.62
CA VAL A 348 -16.07 3.10 -0.16
C VAL A 348 -17.06 4.06 0.49
N TRP A 349 -17.15 5.29 -0.03
CA TRP A 349 -18.07 6.31 0.50
C TRP A 349 -19.53 5.94 0.30
N THR A 350 -19.85 5.16 -0.73
CA THR A 350 -21.23 4.77 -1.03
C THR A 350 -21.70 3.50 -0.35
N THR A 351 -20.78 2.59 -0.04
CA THR A 351 -21.12 1.28 0.52
C THR A 351 -21.08 1.28 2.04
N LEU A 352 -20.10 1.97 2.65
CA LEU A 352 -20.00 2.05 4.10
C LEU A 352 -20.98 3.09 4.67
N ARG A 353 -21.80 2.68 5.63
CA ARG A 353 -22.78 3.55 6.32
C ARG A 353 -22.17 4.52 7.35
N GLN A 354 -20.84 4.56 7.46
CA GLN A 354 -20.15 5.42 8.42
C GLN A 354 -20.15 6.88 7.96
N PRO A 355 -20.26 7.86 8.87
CA PRO A 355 -20.29 9.26 8.49
C PRO A 355 -18.86 9.76 8.22
N GLY A 356 -18.63 10.21 6.99
CA GLY A 356 -17.61 11.22 6.70
C GLY A 356 -16.31 10.77 6.04
N ALA A 357 -15.72 11.71 5.29
CA ALA A 357 -14.48 11.52 4.56
C ALA A 357 -13.28 11.23 5.48
N TRP A 358 -13.26 11.84 6.66
CA TRP A 358 -12.20 11.70 7.66
C TRP A 358 -12.25 10.33 8.34
N ALA A 359 -13.44 9.85 8.70
CA ALA A 359 -13.62 8.54 9.31
C ALA A 359 -13.18 7.39 8.39
N LEU A 360 -13.47 7.52 7.09
CA LEU A 360 -13.20 6.48 6.08
C LEU A 360 -11.83 6.62 5.39
N ARG A 361 -11.02 7.61 5.79
CA ARG A 361 -9.71 7.92 5.16
C ARG A 361 -8.76 6.73 5.05
N MET A 362 -8.79 5.80 6.01
CA MET A 362 -7.90 4.64 6.06
C MET A 362 -8.32 3.58 5.04
N ALA A 363 -9.62 3.26 5.00
CA ALA A 363 -10.18 2.34 4.01
C ALA A 363 -9.97 2.85 2.58
N VAL A 364 -10.16 4.16 2.38
CA VAL A 364 -9.92 4.80 1.08
C VAL A 364 -8.45 4.77 0.69
N ARG A 365 -7.55 5.08 1.63
CA ARG A 365 -6.11 5.00 1.40
C ARG A 365 -5.69 3.58 0.99
N ASP A 366 -6.21 2.56 1.67
CA ASP A 366 -5.85 1.16 1.39
C ASP A 366 -6.43 0.71 0.04
N LEU A 367 -7.66 1.10 -0.29
CA LEU A 367 -8.23 0.92 -1.63
C LEU A 367 -7.34 1.53 -2.72
N ILE A 368 -7.00 2.81 -2.56
CA ILE A 368 -6.20 3.56 -3.54
C ILE A 368 -4.81 2.92 -3.73
N ARG A 369 -4.19 2.44 -2.65
CA ARG A 369 -2.93 1.71 -2.70
C ARG A 369 -3.05 0.43 -3.55
N SER A 370 -4.05 -0.41 -3.30
CA SER A 370 -4.29 -1.64 -4.07
C SER A 370 -4.57 -1.33 -5.54
N VAL A 371 -5.43 -0.36 -5.83
CA VAL A 371 -5.76 0.04 -7.21
C VAL A 371 -4.53 0.58 -7.95
N PHE A 372 -3.66 1.36 -7.29
CA PHE A 372 -2.40 1.80 -7.89
C PHE A 372 -1.48 0.63 -8.26
N GLN A 373 -1.48 -0.45 -7.47
CA GLN A 373 -0.75 -1.68 -7.74
C GLN A 373 -1.46 -2.60 -8.75
N CYS A 374 -2.56 -2.14 -9.35
CA CYS A 374 -3.42 -2.89 -10.26
C CYS A 374 -4.13 -4.10 -9.63
N ASP A 375 -4.28 -4.13 -8.31
CA ASP A 375 -5.11 -5.10 -7.59
C ASP A 375 -6.53 -4.56 -7.44
N LEU A 376 -7.45 -5.02 -8.29
CA LEU A 376 -8.87 -4.64 -8.26
C LEU A 376 -9.72 -5.67 -7.50
N SER A 377 -9.12 -6.72 -6.94
CA SER A 377 -9.80 -7.62 -6.00
C SER A 377 -10.30 -6.88 -4.76
N VAL A 378 -9.60 -5.81 -4.33
CA VAL A 378 -10.02 -4.93 -3.24
C VAL A 378 -11.42 -4.34 -3.44
N MET A 379 -11.85 -4.18 -4.70
CA MET A 379 -13.19 -3.65 -5.03
C MET A 379 -14.31 -4.65 -4.64
N GLU A 380 -14.02 -5.92 -4.38
CA GLU A 380 -15.01 -6.95 -3.98
C GLU A 380 -15.71 -6.63 -2.68
N SER A 381 -15.02 -5.96 -1.76
CA SER A 381 -15.61 -5.52 -0.50
C SER A 381 -16.63 -4.39 -0.67
N TYR A 382 -16.66 -3.74 -1.84
CA TYR A 382 -17.47 -2.54 -2.08
C TYR A 382 -18.40 -2.64 -3.29
N THR A 383 -18.33 -3.73 -4.05
CA THR A 383 -19.14 -3.97 -5.26
C THR A 383 -19.89 -5.32 -5.16
N PRO A 384 -21.01 -5.50 -5.88
CA PRO A 384 -21.76 -6.75 -5.86
C PRO A 384 -20.94 -7.99 -6.29
N ALA A 385 -21.28 -9.17 -5.77
CA ALA A 385 -20.56 -10.43 -6.03
C ALA A 385 -20.51 -10.84 -7.51
N GLN A 386 -21.57 -10.56 -8.29
CA GLN A 386 -21.59 -10.74 -9.75
C GLN A 386 -21.37 -9.38 -10.43
N ARG A 387 -20.16 -8.84 -10.29
CA ARG A 387 -19.79 -7.55 -10.87
C ARG A 387 -19.36 -7.67 -12.33
N ASN A 388 -19.85 -6.76 -13.15
CA ASN A 388 -19.23 -6.43 -14.41
C ASN A 388 -18.30 -5.23 -14.24
N VAL A 389 -17.45 -4.96 -15.23
CA VAL A 389 -16.63 -3.74 -15.28
C VAL A 389 -17.51 -2.49 -15.14
N SER A 390 -18.76 -2.53 -15.61
CA SER A 390 -19.69 -1.42 -15.47
C SER A 390 -20.04 -1.00 -14.05
N HIS A 391 -19.76 -1.85 -13.06
CA HIS A 391 -19.91 -1.49 -11.65
C HIS A 391 -18.80 -0.54 -11.18
N LEU A 392 -17.65 -0.44 -11.85
CA LEU A 392 -16.67 0.59 -11.52
C LEU A 392 -17.25 1.97 -11.82
N PHE A 393 -17.05 2.92 -10.90
CA PHE A 393 -17.68 4.23 -11.02
C PHE A 393 -17.17 4.91 -12.28
N MET A 394 -18.07 5.24 -13.19
CA MET A 394 -17.74 5.97 -14.42
C MET A 394 -16.67 5.28 -15.28
N TRP A 395 -16.63 3.94 -15.25
CA TRP A 395 -15.65 3.08 -15.93
C TRP A 395 -15.43 3.44 -17.42
N SER A 396 -16.49 3.77 -18.17
CA SER A 396 -16.44 4.08 -19.60
C SER A 396 -15.69 5.37 -19.94
N HIS A 397 -15.36 6.18 -18.93
CA HIS A 397 -14.47 7.34 -19.09
C HIS A 397 -13.00 6.96 -19.21
N SER A 398 -12.65 5.71 -18.90
CA SER A 398 -11.31 5.16 -19.04
C SER A 398 -11.11 4.63 -20.45
N ARG A 399 -10.28 5.29 -21.25
CA ARG A 399 -9.90 4.78 -22.58
C ARG A 399 -9.31 3.37 -22.47
N ALA A 400 -8.51 3.13 -21.43
CA ALA A 400 -7.89 1.83 -21.16
C ALA A 400 -8.89 0.69 -20.97
N LEU A 401 -10.08 0.94 -20.42
CA LEU A 401 -11.16 -0.05 -20.29
C LEU A 401 -11.97 -0.23 -21.59
N CYS A 402 -11.82 0.69 -22.53
CA CYS A 402 -12.39 0.61 -23.88
C CYS A 402 -11.38 0.08 -24.91
N SER A 403 -10.17 -0.29 -24.49
CA SER A 403 -9.06 -0.74 -25.32
C SER A 403 -8.53 -2.12 -24.93
N PRO A 404 -7.84 -2.85 -25.83
CA PRO A 404 -7.24 -4.13 -25.50
C PRO A 404 -6.19 -4.02 -24.37
N PRO A 405 -6.15 -4.98 -23.41
CA PRO A 405 -6.87 -6.25 -23.39
C PRO A 405 -8.30 -6.20 -22.79
N ALA A 406 -8.71 -5.11 -22.13
CA ALA A 406 -10.01 -5.03 -21.46
C ALA A 406 -11.20 -5.08 -22.43
N CYS A 407 -11.10 -4.40 -23.57
CA CYS A 407 -12.13 -4.39 -24.60
C CYS A 407 -11.54 -4.22 -26.00
N PRO A 408 -11.95 -4.98 -27.03
CA PRO A 408 -11.40 -4.87 -28.38
C PRO A 408 -11.89 -3.65 -29.18
N LEU A 409 -12.57 -2.68 -28.55
CA LEU A 409 -13.30 -1.62 -29.24
C LEU A 409 -12.40 -0.54 -29.83
N THR A 410 -11.52 0.05 -29.02
CA THR A 410 -10.71 1.21 -29.43
C THR A 410 -9.22 0.86 -29.38
N PRO A 411 -8.46 1.03 -30.47
CA PRO A 411 -7.00 0.89 -30.46
C PRO A 411 -6.33 1.83 -29.46
N ARG A 412 -5.13 1.49 -28.97
CA ARG A 412 -4.47 2.27 -27.91
C ARG A 412 -4.13 3.72 -28.29
N ASN A 413 -3.86 3.95 -29.57
CA ASN A 413 -3.44 5.25 -30.09
C ASN A 413 -4.63 6.12 -30.56
N GLU A 414 -5.86 5.68 -30.32
CA GLU A 414 -7.06 6.39 -30.74
C GLU A 414 -7.89 6.83 -29.54
N PHE A 415 -8.65 7.91 -29.72
CA PHE A 415 -9.57 8.42 -28.70
C PHE A 415 -10.77 7.49 -28.52
N SER A 416 -11.11 7.15 -27.27
CA SER A 416 -12.28 6.32 -26.98
C SER A 416 -13.59 7.11 -27.09
N ASN A 417 -14.61 6.49 -27.67
CA ASN A 417 -15.98 7.01 -27.60
C ASN A 417 -16.72 6.41 -26.39
N GLU A 418 -17.04 7.25 -25.41
CA GLU A 418 -17.72 6.84 -24.16
C GLU A 418 -19.05 6.11 -24.44
N THR A 419 -19.85 6.60 -25.40
CA THR A 419 -21.18 6.05 -25.68
C THR A 419 -21.10 4.66 -26.29
N GLU A 420 -20.11 4.44 -27.16
CA GLU A 420 -19.89 3.12 -27.77
C GLU A 420 -19.28 2.15 -26.77
N CYS A 421 -18.35 2.62 -25.94
CA CYS A 421 -17.73 1.83 -24.88
C CYS A 421 -18.78 1.29 -23.89
N LYS A 422 -19.71 2.13 -23.43
CA LYS A 422 -20.83 1.68 -22.57
C LYS A 422 -21.66 0.57 -23.18
N LYS A 423 -21.80 0.53 -24.51
CA LYS A 423 -22.64 -0.45 -25.21
C LYS A 423 -21.91 -1.77 -25.47
N ARG A 424 -20.60 -1.73 -25.69
CA ARG A 424 -19.84 -2.87 -26.25
C ARG A 424 -18.77 -3.45 -25.32
N CYS A 425 -18.37 -2.73 -24.26
CA CYS A 425 -17.23 -3.10 -23.41
C CYS A 425 -17.61 -3.54 -21.99
N ASP A 426 -18.90 -3.77 -21.71
CA ASP A 426 -19.28 -4.31 -20.41
C ASP A 426 -18.95 -5.81 -20.36
N ALA A 427 -17.95 -6.16 -19.55
CA ALA A 427 -17.47 -7.53 -19.38
C ALA A 427 -17.65 -7.99 -17.94
N ARG A 428 -17.85 -9.30 -17.74
CA ARG A 428 -17.98 -9.90 -16.41
C ARG A 428 -16.63 -9.93 -15.69
N GLY A 429 -16.64 -9.58 -14.40
CA GLY A 429 -15.44 -9.52 -13.57
C GLY A 429 -14.58 -8.28 -13.83
N LEU A 430 -13.46 -8.18 -13.10
CA LEU A 430 -12.50 -7.08 -13.23
C LEU A 430 -11.13 -7.53 -13.78
N GLN A 431 -10.97 -8.81 -14.11
CA GLN A 431 -9.69 -9.36 -14.56
C GLN A 431 -9.15 -8.64 -15.81
N GLY A 432 -10.01 -8.37 -16.81
CA GLY A 432 -9.59 -7.61 -17.99
C GLY A 432 -9.16 -6.17 -17.67
N ALA A 433 -9.73 -5.57 -16.61
CA ALA A 433 -9.32 -4.25 -16.13
C ALA A 433 -7.96 -4.30 -15.39
N GLU A 434 -7.69 -5.36 -14.63
CA GLU A 434 -6.38 -5.62 -13.99
C GLU A 434 -5.29 -5.85 -15.04
N GLU A 435 -5.56 -6.71 -16.03
CA GLU A 435 -4.66 -6.96 -17.16
C GLU A 435 -4.38 -5.68 -17.95
N ALA A 436 -5.41 -4.87 -18.20
CA ALA A 436 -5.24 -3.56 -18.79
C ALA A 436 -4.34 -2.69 -17.90
N CYS A 437 -4.64 -2.51 -16.62
CA CYS A 437 -3.82 -1.72 -15.69
C CYS A 437 -2.34 -2.15 -15.69
N HIS A 438 -2.06 -3.45 -15.65
CA HIS A 438 -0.71 -3.98 -15.70
C HIS A 438 0.03 -3.66 -17.01
N SER A 439 -0.68 -3.51 -18.11
CA SER A 439 -0.11 -3.25 -19.44
C SER A 439 0.20 -1.77 -19.77
N TYR A 440 -0.19 -0.81 -18.93
CA TYR A 440 0.11 0.62 -19.11
C TYR A 440 1.29 1.06 -18.24
N SER A 441 2.06 2.07 -18.65
CA SER A 441 3.20 2.56 -17.86
C SER A 441 2.78 3.51 -16.73
N HIS A 442 1.61 4.14 -16.86
CA HIS A 442 1.07 5.09 -15.89
C HIS A 442 -0.28 4.63 -15.34
N VAL A 443 -0.46 4.75 -14.03
CA VAL A 443 -1.75 4.53 -13.36
C VAL A 443 -2.23 5.85 -12.76
N VAL A 444 -3.32 6.39 -13.29
CA VAL A 444 -3.84 7.71 -12.94
C VAL A 444 -5.20 7.58 -12.28
N LEU A 445 -5.31 8.00 -11.03
CA LEU A 445 -6.56 7.99 -10.28
C LEU A 445 -7.00 9.43 -9.99
N LYS A 446 -8.26 9.75 -10.26
CA LYS A 446 -8.84 11.06 -9.90
C LYS A 446 -9.65 10.93 -8.63
N GLU A 447 -9.32 11.71 -7.61
CA GLU A 447 -10.04 11.72 -6.33
C GLU A 447 -10.41 13.12 -5.87
N VAL A 448 -11.61 13.25 -5.30
CA VAL A 448 -12.22 14.56 -4.98
C VAL A 448 -12.54 14.78 -3.50
N ARG A 449 -12.19 13.80 -2.64
CA ARG A 449 -12.57 13.75 -1.22
C ARG A 449 -11.37 13.54 -0.27
N PHE A 450 -10.16 13.80 -0.73
CA PHE A 450 -9.00 13.93 0.16
C PHE A 450 -8.87 15.41 0.57
N PHE A 451 -9.08 15.68 1.85
CA PHE A 451 -9.05 17.03 2.42
C PHE A 451 -7.73 17.37 3.14
N ASP A 452 -6.76 16.46 3.08
CA ASP A 452 -5.46 16.54 3.74
C ASP A 452 -4.49 15.61 3.01
N LEU A 453 -3.18 15.91 3.04
CA LEU A 453 -2.13 15.04 2.51
C LEU A 453 -1.70 13.96 3.50
N ALA A 454 -1.91 14.15 4.81
CA ALA A 454 -1.47 13.21 5.85
C ALA A 454 -1.93 11.75 5.62
N PRO A 455 -3.19 11.47 5.18
CA PRO A 455 -3.62 10.10 4.87
C PRO A 455 -2.82 9.44 3.73
N LEU A 456 -2.20 10.23 2.84
CA LEU A 456 -1.43 9.77 1.69
C LEU A 456 0.05 9.54 2.00
N TYR A 457 0.53 9.88 3.20
CA TYR A 457 1.95 9.79 3.53
C TYR A 457 2.50 8.36 3.44
N SER A 458 1.72 7.35 3.82
CA SER A 458 2.16 5.96 3.69
C SER A 458 2.27 5.50 2.24
N LEU A 459 1.48 6.08 1.33
CA LEU A 459 1.56 5.80 -0.11
C LEU A 459 2.76 6.52 -0.73
N LEU A 460 2.99 7.78 -0.34
CA LEU A 460 4.17 8.52 -0.79
C LEU A 460 5.47 7.87 -0.28
N ARG A 461 5.49 7.32 0.93
CA ARG A 461 6.69 6.63 1.48
C ARG A 461 6.86 5.21 0.97
N ASP A 462 5.89 4.67 0.23
CA ASP A 462 5.96 3.31 -0.27
C ASP A 462 6.97 3.19 -1.42
N PRO A 463 8.05 2.40 -1.29
CA PRO A 463 9.03 2.23 -2.36
C PRO A 463 8.46 1.49 -3.59
N THR A 464 7.31 0.84 -3.46
CA THR A 464 6.63 0.19 -4.59
C THR A 464 5.81 1.17 -5.46
N LEU A 465 5.59 2.40 -4.98
CA LEU A 465 4.81 3.43 -5.66
C LEU A 465 5.65 4.66 -6.00
N ASP A 466 5.90 4.91 -7.29
CA ASP A 466 6.29 6.26 -7.75
C ASP A 466 5.06 7.18 -7.81
N LEU A 467 4.54 7.55 -6.63
CA LEU A 467 3.34 8.39 -6.51
C LEU A 467 3.67 9.87 -6.66
N ARG A 468 3.02 10.52 -7.64
CA ARG A 468 3.03 11.97 -7.89
C ARG A 468 1.61 12.52 -7.76
N ILE A 469 1.47 13.71 -7.18
CA ILE A 469 0.18 14.35 -6.92
C ILE A 469 0.08 15.61 -7.78
N ILE A 470 -0.94 15.68 -8.63
CA ILE A 470 -1.34 16.93 -9.29
C ILE A 470 -2.59 17.43 -8.56
N HIS A 471 -2.47 18.55 -7.84
CA HIS A 471 -3.55 19.13 -7.06
C HIS A 471 -4.20 20.29 -7.83
N LEU A 472 -5.39 20.04 -8.38
CA LEU A 472 -6.19 21.02 -9.10
C LEU A 472 -7.04 21.84 -8.12
N VAL A 473 -6.79 23.15 -8.08
CA VAL A 473 -7.59 24.13 -7.34
C VAL A 473 -8.37 25.03 -8.30
N ARG A 474 -9.47 25.62 -7.85
CA ARG A 474 -10.31 26.53 -8.66
C ARG A 474 -10.88 27.64 -7.81
N ASP A 475 -11.18 28.79 -8.42
CA ASP A 475 -11.83 29.91 -7.73
C ASP A 475 -13.13 29.44 -7.03
N PRO A 476 -13.26 29.62 -5.70
CA PRO A 476 -14.41 29.14 -4.93
C PRO A 476 -15.73 29.76 -5.39
N ARG A 477 -15.72 30.94 -6.01
CA ARG A 477 -16.92 31.58 -6.59
C ARG A 477 -17.40 30.81 -7.82
N ALA A 478 -16.46 30.38 -8.67
CA ALA A 478 -16.76 29.53 -9.82
C ALA A 478 -17.25 28.14 -9.37
N VAL A 479 -16.63 27.57 -8.34
CA VAL A 479 -17.04 26.29 -7.74
C VAL A 479 -18.46 26.41 -7.17
N ALA A 480 -18.77 27.46 -6.40
CA ALA A 480 -20.09 27.68 -5.82
C ALA A 480 -21.19 27.76 -6.89
N ARG A 481 -20.99 28.57 -7.94
CA ARG A 481 -21.92 28.63 -9.09
C ARG A 481 -22.13 27.25 -9.71
N SER A 482 -21.04 26.53 -9.94
CA SER A 482 -21.10 25.20 -10.57
C SER A 482 -21.81 24.17 -9.69
N ARG A 483 -21.74 24.32 -8.37
CA ARG A 483 -22.48 23.50 -7.39
C ARG A 483 -23.96 23.83 -7.36
N ASP A 484 -24.37 25.09 -7.51
CA ASP A 484 -25.80 25.48 -7.60
C ASP A 484 -26.53 24.74 -8.71
N GLN A 485 -25.87 24.61 -9.86
CA GLN A 485 -26.45 23.92 -11.04
C GLN A 485 -26.67 22.42 -10.79
N SER A 486 -25.87 21.83 -9.90
CA SER A 486 -25.80 20.40 -9.59
C SER A 486 -26.24 20.04 -8.17
N ALA A 487 -26.91 20.95 -7.45
CA ALA A 487 -27.17 20.82 -6.00
C ALA A 487 -27.86 19.49 -5.62
N LYS A 488 -28.87 19.06 -6.39
CA LYS A 488 -29.59 17.80 -6.17
C LYS A 488 -28.67 16.58 -6.26
N ALA A 489 -27.74 16.57 -7.22
CA ALA A 489 -26.82 15.45 -7.42
C ALA A 489 -25.73 15.37 -6.34
N LEU A 490 -25.47 16.46 -5.62
CA LEU A 490 -24.41 16.58 -4.63
C LEU A 490 -24.91 16.46 -3.18
N MET A 491 -26.18 16.13 -2.94
CA MET A 491 -26.72 16.09 -1.57
C MET A 491 -25.98 15.09 -0.67
N ARG A 492 -25.81 13.86 -1.15
CA ARG A 492 -25.05 12.82 -0.43
C ARG A 492 -23.59 13.22 -0.22
N ASP A 493 -22.99 13.77 -1.28
CA ASP A 493 -21.62 14.24 -1.26
C ASP A 493 -21.40 15.35 -0.21
N ASN A 494 -22.38 16.24 -0.02
CA ASN A 494 -22.32 17.26 1.04
C ASN A 494 -22.27 16.63 2.43
N GLY A 495 -23.02 15.56 2.68
CA GLY A 495 -22.97 14.83 3.95
C GLY A 495 -21.58 14.25 4.20
N VAL A 496 -20.98 13.63 3.18
CA VAL A 496 -19.61 13.07 3.26
C VAL A 496 -18.58 14.15 3.60
N VAL A 497 -18.63 15.33 2.96
CA VAL A 497 -17.68 16.42 3.26
C VAL A 497 -17.89 17.02 4.65
N LEU A 498 -19.14 17.09 5.12
CA LEU A 498 -19.47 17.75 6.38
C LEU A 498 -19.39 16.82 7.60
N GLU A 499 -18.90 15.59 7.43
CA GLU A 499 -18.82 14.55 8.48
C GLU A 499 -20.17 14.35 9.19
N ARG A 500 -21.28 14.60 8.49
CA ARG A 500 -22.65 14.47 8.98
C ARG A 500 -23.40 13.61 7.98
N GLY A 501 -24.15 12.61 8.44
CA GLY A 501 -25.01 11.79 7.56
C GLY A 501 -26.09 12.62 6.87
N ASP A 502 -27.22 12.01 6.49
CA ASP A 502 -28.33 12.67 5.78
C ASP A 502 -29.12 13.72 6.63
N ALA A 503 -28.51 14.29 7.67
CA ALA A 503 -29.13 15.31 8.50
C ALA A 503 -29.36 16.62 7.72
N GLN A 504 -30.52 17.26 7.94
CA GLN A 504 -30.86 18.58 7.42
C GLN A 504 -29.85 19.62 7.90
N ILE A 505 -28.91 19.99 7.02
CA ILE A 505 -27.90 21.00 7.29
C ILE A 505 -28.44 22.35 6.83
N GLY A 506 -28.49 23.32 7.75
CA GLY A 506 -28.72 24.72 7.40
C GLY A 506 -27.58 25.23 6.51
N ASP A 507 -27.94 25.60 5.27
CA ASP A 507 -27.06 26.19 4.27
C ASP A 507 -25.81 25.35 3.93
N PRO A 508 -26.00 24.12 3.38
CA PRO A 508 -24.93 23.14 3.19
C PRO A 508 -23.89 23.62 2.19
N GLN A 509 -24.25 24.54 1.28
CA GLN A 509 -23.36 25.00 0.24
C GLN A 509 -22.16 25.77 0.79
N TYR A 510 -22.37 26.75 1.68
CA TYR A 510 -21.26 27.54 2.21
C TYR A 510 -20.44 26.76 3.22
N ARG A 511 -21.05 25.87 4.01
CA ARG A 511 -20.29 25.00 4.93
C ARG A 511 -19.37 24.04 4.17
N VAL A 512 -19.86 23.43 3.09
CA VAL A 512 -19.01 22.60 2.23
C VAL A 512 -17.91 23.43 1.60
N LEU A 513 -18.23 24.64 1.13
CA LEU A 513 -17.23 25.52 0.54
C LEU A 513 -16.17 25.96 1.56
N GLN A 514 -16.58 26.22 2.80
CA GLN A 514 -15.69 26.51 3.92
C GLN A 514 -14.70 25.37 4.16
N GLU A 515 -15.18 24.13 4.22
CA GLU A 515 -14.30 22.97 4.44
C GLU A 515 -13.39 22.71 3.24
N VAL A 516 -13.88 22.87 2.01
CA VAL A 516 -13.05 22.79 0.79
C VAL A 516 -11.95 23.86 0.81
N CYS A 517 -12.28 25.10 1.15
CA CYS A 517 -11.31 26.19 1.24
C CYS A 517 -10.29 25.95 2.38
N ARG A 518 -10.74 25.46 3.53
CA ARG A 518 -9.87 25.08 4.65
C ARG A 518 -8.91 23.94 4.27
N SER A 519 -9.40 22.96 3.53
CA SER A 519 -8.59 21.88 2.95
C SER A 519 -7.50 22.42 2.03
N HIS A 520 -7.85 23.32 1.10
CA HIS A 520 -6.86 23.93 0.20
C HIS A 520 -5.76 24.68 0.96
N VAL A 521 -6.11 25.42 2.02
CA VAL A 521 -5.11 26.08 2.89
C VAL A 521 -4.20 25.03 3.53
N ARG A 522 -4.76 24.01 4.18
CA ARG A 522 -3.98 22.98 4.88
C ARG A 522 -3.03 22.21 3.94
N ILE A 523 -3.52 21.81 2.77
CA ILE A 523 -2.71 21.11 1.77
C ILE A 523 -1.60 22.02 1.26
N HIS A 524 -1.89 23.29 0.98
CA HIS A 524 -0.87 24.24 0.52
C HIS A 524 0.20 24.52 1.59
N GLU A 525 -0.19 24.75 2.84
CA GLU A 525 0.77 24.95 3.94
C GLU A 525 1.70 23.73 4.08
N THR A 526 1.16 22.52 3.95
CA THR A 526 1.92 21.28 4.02
C THR A 526 2.82 21.08 2.81
N ALA A 527 2.32 21.36 1.60
CA ALA A 527 3.01 21.01 0.37
C ALA A 527 3.98 22.07 -0.14
N GLU A 528 3.71 23.35 0.10
CA GLU A 528 4.48 24.47 -0.43
C GLU A 528 5.30 25.17 0.66
N LEU A 529 4.75 25.37 1.87
CA LEU A 529 5.46 26.08 2.93
C LEU A 529 6.36 25.17 3.77
N LYS A 530 5.90 23.95 4.08
CA LYS A 530 6.65 22.99 4.92
C LYS A 530 6.66 21.58 4.30
N PRO A 531 7.14 21.42 3.05
CA PRO A 531 7.13 20.12 2.37
C PRO A 531 7.98 19.10 3.13
N PRO A 532 7.40 17.95 3.54
CA PRO A 532 8.19 16.83 4.00
C PRO A 532 9.13 16.35 2.89
N ASP A 533 10.29 15.79 3.22
CA ASP A 533 11.30 15.40 2.22
C ASP A 533 10.76 14.41 1.20
N PHE A 534 9.91 13.47 1.63
CA PHE A 534 9.27 12.52 0.72
C PHE A 534 8.30 13.19 -0.26
N LEU A 535 7.76 14.38 0.01
CA LEU A 535 6.84 15.06 -0.91
C LEU A 535 7.57 15.88 -1.99
N ARG A 536 8.84 16.22 -1.75
CA ARG A 536 9.63 17.10 -2.61
C ARG A 536 9.75 16.49 -4.02
N GLY A 537 9.41 17.30 -5.04
CA GLY A 537 9.40 16.86 -6.44
C GLY A 537 8.26 15.91 -6.83
N ARG A 538 7.36 15.57 -5.91
CA ARG A 538 6.23 14.65 -6.14
C ARG A 538 4.86 15.30 -5.95
N TYR A 539 4.80 16.61 -5.77
CA TYR A 539 3.56 17.38 -5.70
C TYR A 539 3.63 18.59 -6.63
N ARG A 540 2.54 18.85 -7.35
CA ARG A 540 2.35 20.05 -8.18
C ARG A 540 0.95 20.61 -8.01
N MET A 541 0.84 21.84 -7.53
CA MET A 541 -0.43 22.58 -7.51
C MET A 541 -0.68 23.26 -8.85
N VAL A 542 -1.92 23.17 -9.35
CA VAL A 542 -2.34 23.75 -10.63
C VAL A 542 -3.67 24.47 -10.42
N ARG A 543 -3.78 25.71 -10.90
CA ARG A 543 -5.05 26.45 -10.88
C ARG A 543 -5.82 26.18 -12.17
N TYR A 544 -7.11 25.89 -12.03
CA TYR A 544 -8.01 25.70 -13.17
C TYR A 544 -7.98 26.90 -14.12
N GLU A 545 -7.88 28.11 -13.59
CA GLU A 545 -7.85 29.35 -14.37
C GLU A 545 -6.60 29.46 -15.25
N ASP A 546 -5.46 28.92 -14.81
CA ASP A 546 -4.23 28.87 -15.62
C ASP A 546 -4.37 27.84 -16.75
N VAL A 547 -4.92 26.65 -16.45
CA VAL A 547 -5.24 25.63 -17.45
C VAL A 547 -6.22 26.17 -18.49
N VAL A 548 -7.19 26.97 -18.08
CA VAL A 548 -8.14 27.57 -19.01
C VAL A 548 -7.50 28.65 -19.88
N ARG A 549 -6.58 29.45 -19.32
CA ARG A 549 -5.93 30.56 -20.03
C ARG A 549 -4.92 30.06 -21.05
N ASN A 550 -4.15 29.02 -20.71
CA ASN A 550 -3.14 28.44 -21.60
C ASN A 550 -3.13 26.90 -21.49
N PRO A 551 -4.15 26.22 -22.04
CA PRO A 551 -4.36 24.78 -21.81
C PRO A 551 -3.21 23.92 -22.31
N LEU A 552 -2.64 24.25 -23.47
CA LEU A 552 -1.55 23.46 -24.05
C LEU A 552 -0.29 23.53 -23.18
N ALA A 553 0.11 24.73 -22.75
CA ALA A 553 1.32 24.89 -21.94
C ALA A 553 1.16 24.27 -20.54
N GLU A 554 0.02 24.46 -19.89
CA GLU A 554 -0.20 23.90 -18.55
C GLU A 554 -0.30 22.37 -18.58
N ILE A 555 -0.97 21.80 -19.59
CA ILE A 555 -1.04 20.34 -19.73
C ILE A 555 0.30 19.75 -20.12
N GLN A 556 1.07 20.41 -21.00
CA GLN A 556 2.45 20.01 -21.30
C GLN A 556 3.27 19.96 -20.01
N ALA A 557 3.23 21.01 -19.19
CA ALA A 557 3.97 21.04 -17.93
C ALA A 557 3.51 19.95 -16.93
N MET A 558 2.22 19.60 -16.93
CA MET A 558 1.71 18.47 -16.14
C MET A 558 2.20 17.12 -16.67
N TYR A 559 2.29 16.95 -17.99
CA TYR A 559 2.82 15.75 -18.62
C TYR A 559 4.32 15.60 -18.35
N ASP A 560 5.10 16.66 -18.52
CA ASP A 560 6.52 16.69 -18.19
C ASP A 560 6.76 16.32 -16.72
N PHE A 561 5.94 16.86 -15.82
CA PHE A 561 5.99 16.55 -14.39
C PHE A 561 5.78 15.06 -14.07
N VAL A 562 4.96 14.34 -14.84
CA VAL A 562 4.72 12.90 -14.64
C VAL A 562 5.52 12.01 -15.59
N GLY A 563 6.29 12.57 -16.53
CA GLY A 563 7.07 11.81 -17.51
C GLY A 563 6.28 11.31 -18.72
N LEU A 564 5.19 11.99 -19.08
CA LEU A 564 4.41 11.73 -20.29
C LEU A 564 4.85 12.64 -21.44
N GLY A 565 4.79 12.14 -22.67
CA GLY A 565 4.98 12.92 -23.89
C GLY A 565 3.66 13.52 -24.39
N MET A 566 3.71 14.67 -25.04
CA MET A 566 2.54 15.24 -25.72
C MET A 566 2.58 14.91 -27.21
N SER A 567 1.50 14.33 -27.73
CA SER A 567 1.33 14.11 -29.17
C SER A 567 0.56 15.26 -29.83
N GLU A 568 0.79 15.50 -31.11
CA GLU A 568 0.07 16.53 -31.89
C GLU A 568 -1.46 16.29 -31.84
N GLN A 569 -1.89 15.04 -31.97
CA GLN A 569 -3.30 14.66 -31.90
C GLN A 569 -3.93 15.02 -30.56
N MET A 570 -3.17 14.88 -29.46
CA MET A 570 -3.61 15.28 -28.12
C MET A 570 -3.69 16.81 -27.99
N MET A 571 -2.70 17.55 -28.53
CA MET A 571 -2.74 19.02 -28.54
C MET A 571 -3.98 19.55 -29.27
N ASP A 572 -4.27 19.00 -30.46
CA ASP A 572 -5.44 19.38 -31.25
C ASP A 572 -6.75 19.07 -30.51
N TRP A 573 -6.83 17.89 -29.88
CA TRP A 573 -8.00 17.50 -29.09
C TRP A 573 -8.21 18.45 -27.90
N ILE A 574 -7.15 18.74 -27.13
CA ILE A 574 -7.19 19.68 -26.00
C ILE A 574 -7.67 21.06 -26.47
N TYR A 575 -7.11 21.57 -27.57
CA TYR A 575 -7.47 22.88 -28.11
C TYR A 575 -8.95 22.93 -28.50
N ARG A 576 -9.43 21.93 -29.25
CA ARG A 576 -10.84 21.85 -29.68
C ARG A 576 -11.84 21.72 -28.53
N VAL A 577 -11.51 20.98 -27.48
CA VAL A 577 -12.40 20.81 -26.32
C VAL A 577 -12.47 22.09 -25.47
N THR A 578 -11.38 22.87 -25.41
CA THR A 578 -11.28 24.09 -24.58
C THR A 578 -11.71 25.38 -25.30
N HIS A 579 -11.71 25.38 -26.64
CA HIS A 579 -12.10 26.52 -27.49
C HIS A 579 -13.45 26.31 -28.20
N GLY A 580 -14.33 25.52 -27.60
CA GLY A 580 -15.70 25.36 -28.08
C GLY A 580 -16.53 26.63 -27.96
N LYS A 581 -17.81 26.55 -28.33
CA LYS A 581 -18.74 27.70 -28.23
C LYS A 581 -19.62 27.61 -26.98
N GLY A 582 -19.73 28.72 -26.25
CA GLY A 582 -20.67 28.89 -25.14
C GLY A 582 -20.28 28.17 -23.83
N LYS A 583 -21.18 28.27 -22.84
CA LYS A 583 -20.95 27.82 -21.45
C LYS A 583 -21.51 26.40 -21.14
N GLY A 584 -22.18 25.78 -22.12
CA GLY A 584 -22.96 24.55 -21.94
C GLY A 584 -24.27 24.74 -21.17
N THR A 585 -25.09 23.69 -21.13
CA THR A 585 -26.43 23.67 -20.50
C THR A 585 -26.41 22.98 -19.13
N ARG A 586 -27.50 23.12 -18.35
CA ARG A 586 -27.65 22.46 -17.04
C ARG A 586 -27.64 20.93 -17.14
N LYS A 587 -28.16 20.35 -18.23
CA LYS A 587 -28.18 18.90 -18.45
C LYS A 587 -26.78 18.34 -18.68
N GLU A 588 -25.88 19.15 -19.22
CA GLU A 588 -24.49 18.78 -19.50
C GLU A 588 -23.55 19.12 -18.33
N ALA A 589 -24.06 19.44 -17.14
CA ALA A 589 -23.23 19.92 -16.03
C ALA A 589 -22.07 18.97 -15.66
N PHE A 590 -22.24 17.66 -15.87
CA PHE A 590 -21.24 16.63 -15.60
C PHE A 590 -20.54 16.08 -16.85
N GLN A 591 -20.90 16.57 -18.04
CA GLN A 591 -20.34 16.10 -19.30
C GLN A 591 -19.15 16.95 -19.75
N ILE A 592 -18.23 16.31 -20.45
CA ILE A 592 -17.03 16.93 -21.01
C ILE A 592 -17.34 17.20 -22.48
N THR A 593 -18.00 18.33 -22.72
CA THR A 593 -18.34 18.80 -24.07
C THR A 593 -17.43 19.97 -24.45
N SER A 594 -17.23 20.15 -25.75
CA SER A 594 -16.46 21.30 -26.27
C SER A 594 -17.18 22.59 -25.88
N ARG A 595 -16.51 23.43 -25.08
CA ARG A 595 -17.03 24.70 -24.54
C ARG A 595 -15.94 25.75 -24.54
N ASN A 596 -16.32 27.01 -24.46
CA ASN A 596 -15.35 28.07 -24.21
C ASN A 596 -14.95 28.00 -22.73
N ALA A 597 -13.76 27.48 -22.46
CA ALA A 597 -13.30 27.24 -21.11
C ALA A 597 -13.16 28.55 -20.30
N ALA A 598 -12.79 29.67 -20.94
CA ALA A 598 -12.66 30.99 -20.33
C ALA A 598 -14.03 31.53 -19.90
N ASP A 599 -15.03 31.44 -20.77
CA ASP A 599 -16.41 31.84 -20.45
C ASP A 599 -16.96 31.03 -19.28
N VAL A 600 -16.65 29.73 -19.23
CA VAL A 600 -17.07 28.83 -18.13
C VAL A 600 -16.35 29.17 -16.83
N SER A 601 -15.06 29.54 -16.86
CA SER A 601 -14.30 29.91 -15.66
C SER A 601 -14.81 31.21 -15.05
N GLN A 602 -15.18 32.19 -15.89
CA GLN A 602 -15.62 33.51 -15.47
C GLN A 602 -17.14 33.67 -15.35
N ALA A 603 -17.92 32.61 -15.62
CA ALA A 603 -19.37 32.69 -15.66
C ALA A 603 -20.02 33.14 -14.34
N TRP A 604 -19.33 32.98 -13.20
CA TRP A 604 -19.82 33.40 -11.89
C TRP A 604 -19.97 34.92 -11.77
N ARG A 605 -19.15 35.69 -12.50
CA ARG A 605 -19.16 37.16 -12.47
C ARG A 605 -20.50 37.75 -12.90
N THR A 606 -21.19 37.09 -13.83
CA THR A 606 -22.47 37.58 -14.38
C THR A 606 -23.67 36.81 -13.84
N SER A 607 -23.47 35.70 -13.11
CA SER A 607 -24.56 34.81 -12.71
C SER A 607 -24.82 34.75 -11.21
N LEU A 608 -23.85 35.11 -10.36
CA LEU A 608 -24.04 35.11 -8.92
C LEU A 608 -24.41 36.51 -8.42
N PRO A 609 -25.42 36.64 -7.55
CA PRO A 609 -25.72 37.91 -6.87
C PRO A 609 -24.54 38.38 -6.03
N PHE A 610 -24.38 39.70 -5.89
CA PHE A 610 -23.27 40.30 -5.14
C PHE A 610 -23.17 39.80 -3.70
N ASP A 611 -24.29 39.71 -2.96
CA ASP A 611 -24.29 39.23 -1.57
C ASP A 611 -23.77 37.80 -1.45
N LYS A 612 -24.09 36.94 -2.43
CA LYS A 612 -23.58 35.56 -2.47
C LYS A 612 -22.09 35.54 -2.74
N VAL A 613 -21.61 36.37 -3.66
CA VAL A 613 -20.17 36.53 -3.95
C VAL A 613 -19.41 37.02 -2.73
N ARG A 614 -19.92 38.06 -2.05
CA ARG A 614 -19.35 38.60 -0.81
C ARG A 614 -19.25 37.53 0.27
N ARG A 615 -20.32 36.78 0.49
CA ARG A 615 -20.33 35.71 1.50
C ARG A 615 -19.35 34.57 1.18
N ILE A 616 -19.20 34.22 -0.10
CA ILE A 616 -18.17 33.25 -0.54
C ILE A 616 -16.77 33.78 -0.25
N GLN A 617 -16.50 35.06 -0.56
CA GLN A 617 -15.21 35.70 -0.30
C GLN A 617 -14.89 35.78 1.19
N GLU A 618 -15.89 36.03 2.04
CA GLU A 618 -15.72 36.02 3.51
C GLU A 618 -15.33 34.62 4.01
N VAL A 619 -16.06 33.59 3.59
CA VAL A 619 -15.85 32.20 4.02
C VAL A 619 -14.51 31.63 3.52
N CYS A 620 -14.09 32.00 2.30
CA CYS A 620 -12.89 31.48 1.66
C CYS A 620 -11.73 32.46 1.60
N LYS A 621 -11.77 33.56 2.38
CA LYS A 621 -10.81 34.66 2.32
C LYS A 621 -9.35 34.19 2.36
N GLY A 622 -9.02 33.34 3.33
CA GLY A 622 -7.66 32.81 3.52
C GLY A 622 -7.20 31.97 2.32
N ALA A 623 -8.04 31.04 1.85
CA ALA A 623 -7.73 30.21 0.69
C ALA A 623 -7.57 31.05 -0.58
N MET A 624 -8.42 32.06 -0.78
CA MET A 624 -8.36 32.93 -1.95
C MET A 624 -7.08 33.74 -2.00
N ALA A 625 -6.69 34.36 -0.88
CA ALA A 625 -5.45 35.12 -0.79
C ALA A 625 -4.22 34.24 -1.09
N LEU A 626 -4.18 33.06 -0.48
CA LEU A 626 -3.06 32.12 -0.60
C LEU A 626 -2.95 31.47 -1.99
N LEU A 627 -4.07 31.21 -2.67
CA LEU A 627 -4.09 30.68 -4.05
C LEU A 627 -4.01 31.77 -5.14
N GLY A 628 -3.88 33.05 -4.75
CA GLY A 628 -3.73 34.17 -5.68
C GLY A 628 -5.02 34.62 -6.37
N TYR A 629 -6.19 34.36 -5.78
CA TYR A 629 -7.47 34.89 -6.25
C TYR A 629 -7.75 36.27 -5.65
N ARG A 630 -8.07 37.25 -6.50
CA ARG A 630 -8.44 38.59 -6.05
C ARG A 630 -9.82 38.58 -5.39
N LEU A 631 -9.87 39.16 -4.19
CA LEU A 631 -11.10 39.46 -3.46
C LEU A 631 -11.84 40.59 -4.16
#